data_AF-A0A0V0IDY6-F1
#
_entry.id   AF-A0A0V0IDY6-F1
#
_cell.length_a   1.000
_cell.length_b   1.000
_cell.length_c   1.000
_cell.angle_alpha   90.00
_cell.angle_beta   90.00
_cell.angle_gamma   90.00
#
_symmetry.space_group_name_H-M   'P 1'
#
loop_
_entity.id
_entity.type
_entity.pdbx_description
1 polymer ?
#
loop_
_entity_poly.entity_id
_entity_poly.type
_entity_poly.pdbx_seq_one_letter_code
_entity_poly.pdbx_strand_id
1 'polypeptide(L)' 'MLMGVKLVSVEDWKEHTNYNGYKKDDPQISWFWEIVGSMSAEQRNVLLFFWTSIKSLHVEGFGGLDSKLHIYRTFRLS' A
#
# COMPACT_ATOMS: atom_id res chain seq x y z
N MET A 1 6.40 -7.95 -26.28
CA MET A 1 6.93 -7.53 -24.97
C MET A 1 6.11 -8.22 -23.91
N LEU A 2 6.71 -9.16 -23.15
CA LEU A 2 6.05 -9.73 -21.98
C LEU A 2 5.96 -8.60 -20.96
N MET A 3 4.73 -8.17 -20.63
CA MET A 3 4.50 -7.15 -19.61
C MET A 3 5.06 -7.69 -18.29
N GLY A 4 6.19 -7.15 -17.86
CA GLY A 4 6.85 -7.55 -16.61
C GLY A 4 5.96 -7.14 -15.45
N VAL A 5 5.14 -8.07 -14.97
CA VAL A 5 4.38 -7.88 -13.72
C VAL A 5 5.42 -7.75 -12.61
N LYS A 6 5.56 -6.53 -12.06
CA LYS A 6 6.40 -6.31 -10.89
C LYS A 6 5.67 -6.88 -9.68
N LEU A 7 6.34 -7.74 -8.92
CA LEU A 7 5.83 -8.21 -7.65
C LEU A 7 5.57 -7.01 -6.73
N VAL A 8 4.45 -7.06 -6.00
CA VAL A 8 4.07 -6.01 -5.04
C VAL A 8 5.10 -5.97 -3.91
N SER A 9 5.99 -4.97 -3.99
CA SER A 9 6.99 -4.68 -2.95
C SER A 9 6.34 -3.91 -1.81
N VAL A 10 6.41 -4.46 -0.60
CA VAL A 10 5.85 -3.83 0.60
C VAL A 10 6.61 -2.57 0.98
N GLU A 11 7.94 -2.57 0.81
CA GLU A 11 8.77 -1.39 1.10
C GLU A 11 8.50 -0.25 0.12
N ASP A 12 8.35 -0.55 -1.17
CA ASP A 12 7.95 0.45 -2.18
C ASP A 12 6.56 1.04 -1.86
N TRP A 13 5.63 0.19 -1.42
CA TRP A 13 4.30 0.64 -1.02
C TRP A 13 4.35 1.55 0.22
N LYS A 14 5.12 1.18 1.24
CA LYS A 14 5.35 1.98 2.46
C LYS A 14 5.90 3.36 2.15
N GLU A 15 6.89 3.44 1.26
CA GLU A 15 7.54 4.68 0.84
C GLU A 15 6.57 5.60 0.09
N HIS A 16 5.63 5.04 -0.66
CA HIS A 16 4.64 5.75 -1.46
C HIS A 16 3.24 5.80 -0.82
N THR A 17 3.15 5.68 0.50
CA THR A 17 1.89 5.82 1.26
C THR A 17 1.86 7.14 2.03
N ASN A 18 0.71 7.83 1.98
CA ASN A 18 0.45 9.07 2.70
C ASN A 18 -0.22 8.78 4.05
N TYR A 19 0.38 9.25 5.14
CA TYR A 19 -0.11 9.06 6.51
C TYR A 19 -0.71 10.37 7.03
N ASN A 20 -2.04 10.42 7.12
CA ASN A 20 -2.78 11.62 7.50
C ASN A 20 -3.21 11.53 8.96
N GLY A 21 -2.56 12.32 9.83
CA GLY A 21 -2.78 12.25 11.28
C GLY A 21 -2.12 11.04 11.95
N TYR A 22 -1.34 10.26 11.22
CA TYR A 22 -0.46 9.21 11.75
C TYR A 22 1.01 9.57 11.48
N LYS A 23 1.90 9.18 12.39
CA LYS A 23 3.33 9.04 12.14
C LYS A 23 3.65 7.62 11.70
N LYS A 24 4.76 7.44 10.97
CA LYS A 24 5.18 6.12 10.45
C LYS A 24 5.45 5.10 11.57
N ASP A 25 5.86 5.58 12.74
CA ASP A 25 6.17 4.80 13.95
C ASP A 25 4.98 4.61 14.89
N ASP A 26 3.79 5.13 14.55
CA ASP A 26 2.59 4.84 15.33
C ASP A 26 2.29 3.32 15.30
N PRO A 27 1.86 2.72 16.43
CA PRO A 27 1.61 1.28 16.50
C PRO A 27 0.65 0.77 15.42
N GLN A 28 -0.40 1.53 15.10
CA GLN A 28 -1.38 1.16 14.08
C GLN A 28 -0.77 1.07 12.68
N ILE A 29 0.16 1.96 12.35
CA ILE A 29 0.88 1.93 11.07
C ILE A 29 1.84 0.75 11.04
N SER A 30 2.53 0.50 12.15
CA SER A 30 3.43 -0.65 12.29
C SER A 30 2.68 -1.98 12.11
N TRP A 31 1.55 -2.16 12.80
CA TRP A 31 0.72 -3.37 12.68
C TRP A 31 0.16 -3.57 11.28
N PHE A 32 -0.34 -2.50 10.65
CA PHE A 32 -0.83 -2.57 9.27
C PHE A 32 0.25 -3.14 8.35
N TRP A 33 1.46 -2.62 8.43
CA TRP A 33 2.55 -3.05 7.58
C TRP A 33 3.17 -4.40 7.95
N GLU A 34 3.14 -4.80 9.21
CA GLU A 34 3.49 -6.15 9.65
C GLU A 34 2.54 -7.18 9.02
N ILE A 35 1.23 -6.89 9.05
CA ILE A 35 0.21 -7.75 8.43
C ILE A 35 0.41 -7.80 6.91
N VAL A 36 0.56 -6.65 6.23
CA VAL A 36 0.81 -6.63 4.77
C VAL A 36 2.13 -7.33 4.42
N GLY A 37 3.16 -7.21 5.27
CA GLY A 37 4.43 -7.92 5.15
C GLY A 37 4.29 -9.44 5.24
N SER A 38 3.38 -9.96 6.05
CA SER A 38 3.14 -11.39 6.21
C SER A 38 2.19 -12.01 5.16
N MET A 39 1.48 -11.19 4.37
CA MET A 39 0.61 -11.65 3.29
C MET A 39 1.39 -12.33 2.15
N SER A 40 0.75 -13.31 1.49
CA SER A 40 1.22 -13.88 0.24
C SER A 40 1.18 -12.85 -0.90
N ALA A 41 1.86 -13.15 -2.02
CA ALA A 41 1.84 -12.27 -3.19
C ALA A 41 0.41 -12.07 -3.74
N GLU A 42 -0.39 -13.14 -3.77
CA GLU A 42 -1.79 -13.11 -4.20
C GLU A 42 -2.64 -12.24 -3.28
N GLN A 43 -2.47 -12.37 -1.96
CA GLN A 43 -3.18 -11.55 -0.99
C GLN A 43 -2.83 -10.06 -1.14
N ARG A 44 -1.55 -9.73 -1.37
CA ARG A 44 -1.13 -8.35 -1.64
C ARG A 44 -1.71 -7.82 -2.95
N ASN A 45 -1.82 -8.65 -3.99
CA ASN A 45 -2.49 -8.27 -5.25
C ASN A 45 -3.99 -8.03 -5.06
N VAL A 46 -4.67 -8.85 -4.25
CA VAL A 46 -6.07 -8.64 -3.89
C VAL A 46 -6.22 -7.33 -3.11
N LEU A 47 -5.33 -7.05 -2.15
CA LEU A 47 -5.35 -5.79 -1.41
C LEU A 47 -5.09 -4.59 -2.33
N LEU A 48 -4.10 -4.67 -3.22
CA LEU A 48 -3.83 -3.65 -4.23
C LEU A 48 -5.10 -3.35 -5.04
N PHE A 49 -5.72 -4.38 -5.60
CA PHE A 49 -6.94 -4.23 -6.40
C PHE A 49 -8.08 -3.62 -5.58
N PHE A 50 -8.24 -4.03 -4.32
CA PHE A 50 -9.30 -3.54 -3.44
C PHE A 50 -9.31 -2.00 -3.32
N TRP A 51 -8.14 -1.36 -3.16
CA TRP A 51 -8.10 0.11 -2.99
C TRP A 51 -7.80 0.88 -4.28
N THR A 52 -7.14 0.28 -5.27
CA THR A 52 -6.77 0.97 -6.54
C THR A 52 -7.69 0.67 -7.72
N SER A 53 -8.44 -0.44 -7.68
CA SER A 53 -9.07 -1.07 -8.86
C SER A 53 -8.09 -1.48 -9.98
N ILE A 54 -6.79 -1.56 -9.71
CA ILE A 54 -5.75 -2.00 -10.65
C ILE A 54 -5.33 -3.44 -10.33
N LYS A 55 -5.15 -4.26 -11.38
CA LYS A 55 -4.85 -5.70 -11.24
C LYS A 55 -3.36 -6.02 -11.02
N SER A 56 -2.47 -5.10 -11.41
CA SER A 56 -1.02 -5.28 -11.32
C SER A 56 -0.29 -3.94 -11.47
N LEU A 57 0.89 -3.81 -10.86
CA LEU A 57 1.73 -2.61 -11.00
C LEU A 57 2.52 -2.60 -12.32
N HIS A 58 2.74 -1.40 -12.85
CA HIS A 58 3.72 -1.15 -13.91
C HIS A 58 5.16 -1.23 -13.35
N VAL A 59 6.15 -1.11 -14.24
CA VAL A 59 7.59 -1.21 -13.88
C VAL A 59 8.01 -0.20 -12.81
N GLU A 60 7.36 0.97 -12.78
CA GLU A 60 7.61 2.05 -11.83
C GLU A 60 7.10 1.76 -10.41
N GLY A 61 6.32 0.69 -10.20
CA GLY A 61 5.80 0.32 -8.88
C GLY A 61 4.77 1.31 -8.35
N PHE A 62 4.75 1.54 -7.03
CA PHE A 62 3.81 2.46 -6.39
C PHE A 62 4.12 3.94 -6.66
N GLY A 63 5.37 4.27 -6.99
CA GLY A 63 5.77 5.63 -7.36
C GLY A 63 5.14 6.14 -8.66
N GLY A 64 4.77 5.24 -9.57
CA GLY A 64 4.11 5.56 -10.84
C GLY A 64 2.58 5.58 -10.78
N LEU A 65 1.97 5.44 -9.59
CA LEU A 65 0.51 5.54 -9.46
C LEU A 65 0.08 7.02 -9.43
N ASP A 66 -0.96 7.35 -10.20
CA ASP A 66 -1.58 8.69 -10.18
C ASP A 66 -2.12 9.07 -8.80
N SER A 67 -2.52 8.07 -8.00
CA SER A 67 -3.00 8.24 -6.64
C SER A 67 -2.32 7.26 -5.68
N LYS A 68 -1.85 7.80 -4.56
CA LYS A 68 -1.17 7.05 -3.50
C LYS A 68 -2.19 6.50 -2.50
N LEU A 69 -1.82 5.45 -1.78
CA LEU A 69 -2.60 5.00 -0.64
C LEU A 69 -2.58 6.09 0.44
N HIS A 70 -3.75 6.42 0.99
CA HIS A 70 -3.88 7.31 2.14
C HIS A 70 -4.42 6.56 3.35
N ILE A 71 -3.71 6.66 4.48
CA ILE A 71 -4.17 6.11 5.76
C ILE A 71 -4.53 7.30 6.67
N TYR A 72 -5.80 7.42 7.00
CA TYR A 72 -6.32 8.52 7.82
C TYR A 72 -6.57 8.09 9.26
N ARG A 73 -6.07 8.90 10.21
CA ARG A 73 -6.55 8.87 11.59
C ARG A 73 -7.83 9.70 11.66
N THR A 74 -8.95 9.06 11.96
CA THR A 74 -10.21 9.77 12.19
C THR A 74 -10.33 10.15 13.66
N PHE A 75 -10.57 11.43 13.93
CA PHE A 75 -10.98 11.88 15.25
C PHE A 75 -12.49 11.82 15.28
N ARG A 76 -13.07 11.04 16.19
CA ARG A 76 -14.48 11.26 16.53
C ARG A 76 -14.54 12.59 17.26
N LEU A 77 -15.25 13.56 16.69
CA LEU A 77 -15.73 14.70 17.46
C LEU A 77 -16.60 14.13 18.58
N SER A 78 -16.14 14.25 19.82
CA SER A 78 -16.93 13.96 21.02
C SER A 78 -17.99 15.02 21.22
#